data_AF-A0A4S8PFY9-F1
#
_entry.id   AF-A0A4S8PFY9-F1
#
_cell.length_a   1.000
_cell.length_b   1.000
_cell.length_c   1.000
_cell.angle_alpha   90.00
_cell.angle_beta   90.00
_cell.angle_gamma   90.00
#
_symmetry.space_group_name_H-M   'P 1'
#
loop_
_entity.id
_entity.type
_entity.pdbx_description
1 polymer ?
#
loop_
_entity_poly.entity_id
_entity_poly.type
_entity_poly.pdbx_seq_one_letter_code
_entity_poly.pdbx_strand_id
1 'polypeptide(L)' 'MLPVEWGPAAMFALVATPLTIVLRAWIRHRSDMFRERAKTERQRLALRSTVPAERPDILRALRDLDSPPDRGEE' A
#
# COMPACT_ATOMS: atom_id res chain seq x y z
N MET A 1 42.82 19.38 -3.80
CA MET A 1 43.05 17.96 -3.48
C MET A 1 41.94 17.53 -2.55
N LEU A 2 40.97 16.74 -3.02
CA LEU A 2 39.89 16.23 -2.16
C LEU A 2 40.51 15.24 -1.16
N PRO A 3 40.23 15.37 0.15
CA PRO A 3 40.86 14.52 1.15
C PRO A 3 40.48 13.05 0.91
N VAL A 4 41.50 12.20 0.78
CA VAL A 4 41.44 10.76 0.50
C VAL A 4 40.52 9.98 1.46
N GLU A 5 40.24 10.55 2.63
CA GLU A 5 39.38 9.99 3.67
C GLU A 5 37.90 9.87 3.27
N TRP A 6 37.45 10.60 2.22
CA TRP A 6 36.07 10.54 1.75
C TRP A 6 35.80 9.40 0.76
N GLY A 7 36.85 8.73 0.25
CA GLY A 7 36.71 7.62 -0.71
C GLY A 7 35.82 6.48 -0.21
N PRO A 8 36.06 5.93 1.00
CA PRO A 8 35.24 4.84 1.54
C PRO A 8 33.80 5.26 1.84
N ALA A 9 33.61 6.46 2.37
CA ALA A 9 32.29 6.99 2.70
C ALA A 9 31.45 7.26 1.43
N ALA A 10 32.07 7.82 0.38
CA ALA A 10 31.40 8.04 -0.90
C ALA A 10 31.02 6.72 -1.59
N MET A 11 31.90 5.71 -1.55
CA MET A 11 31.55 4.37 -2.05
C MET A 11 30.41 3.74 -1.26
N PHE A 12 30.44 3.85 0.07
CA PHE A 12 29.36 3.35 0.91
C PHE A 12 28.04 4.04 0.59
N ALA A 13 28.03 5.36 0.45
CA ALA A 13 26.83 6.11 0.08
C ALA A 13 26.30 5.70 -1.31
N LEU A 14 27.17 5.46 -2.29
CA LEU A 14 26.80 4.99 -3.62
C LEU A 14 26.07 3.63 -3.60
N VAL A 15 26.42 2.74 -2.68
CA VAL A 15 25.77 1.43 -2.54
C VAL A 15 24.56 1.49 -1.61
N ALA A 16 24.67 2.20 -0.49
CA ALA A 16 23.62 2.29 0.52
C ALA A 16 22.40 3.08 0.02
N THR A 17 22.61 4.13 -0.79
CA THR A 17 21.50 4.95 -1.29
C THR A 17 20.51 4.16 -2.16
N PRO A 18 20.91 3.45 -3.23
CA PRO A 18 19.96 2.65 -4.00
C PRO A 18 19.36 1.51 -3.17
N LEU A 19 20.14 0.89 -2.26
CA LEU A 19 19.64 -0.17 -1.39
C LEU A 19 18.51 0.33 -0.47
N THR A 20 18.67 1.50 0.15
CA THR A 20 17.63 2.09 1.01
C THR A 20 16.38 2.48 0.23
N ILE A 21 16.52 2.95 -1.01
CA ILE A 21 15.38 3.24 -1.90
C ILE A 21 14.58 1.97 -2.19
N VAL A 22 15.26 0.89 -2.59
CA VAL A 22 14.60 -0.40 -2.89
C VAL A 22 13.95 -0.97 -1.63
N LEU A 23 14.64 -0.93 -0.49
CA LEU A 23 14.10 -1.41 0.78
C LEU A 23 12.84 -0.63 1.18
N ARG A 24 12.86 0.70 1.04
CA ARG A 24 11.70 1.56 1.33
C ARG A 24 10.53 1.26 0.39
N ALA A 25 10.80 1.10 -0.90
CA ALA A 25 9.77 0.74 -1.88
C ALA A 25 9.15 -0.63 -1.57
N TRP A 26 9.98 -1.61 -1.21
CA TRP A 26 9.53 -2.94 -0.83
C TRP A 26 8.69 -2.93 0.46
N ILE A 27 9.11 -2.20 1.49
CA ILE A 27 8.33 -2.04 2.73
C ILE A 27 6.97 -1.43 2.40
N ARG A 28 6.93 -0.37 1.59
CA ARG A 28 5.68 0.29 1.20
C ARG A 28 4.76 -0.67 0.45
N HIS A 29 5.28 -1.35 -0.57
CA HIS A 29 4.52 -2.34 -1.34
C HIS A 29 3.97 -3.46 -0.45
N ARG A 30 4.80 -3.98 0.47
CA ARG A 30 4.38 -5.04 1.39
C ARG A 30 3.29 -4.54 2.35
N SER A 31 3.42 -3.32 2.87
CA SER A 31 2.38 -2.69 3.70
C SER A 31 1.06 -2.51 2.94
N ASP A 32 1.11 -2.08 1.68
CA ASP A 32 -0.09 -1.93 0.85
C ASP A 32 -0.76 -3.29 0.60
N MET A 33 0.02 -4.33 0.30
CA MET A 33 -0.48 -5.70 0.14
C MET A 33 -1.13 -6.25 1.44
N PHE A 34 -0.56 -5.94 2.61
CA PHE A 34 -1.18 -6.31 3.89
C PHE A 34 -2.48 -5.56 4.15
N ARG A 35 -2.55 -4.27 3.79
CA ARG A 35 -3.77 -3.47 3.91
C ARG A 35 -4.88 -4.00 3.01
N GLU A 36 -4.57 -4.28 1.75
CA GLU A 36 -5.51 -4.86 0.78
C GLU A 36 -6.02 -6.24 1.23
N ARG A 37 -5.13 -7.10 1.75
CA ARG A 37 -5.53 -8.40 2.32
C ARG A 37 -6.43 -8.25 3.54
N ALA A 38 -6.08 -7.36 4.46
CA ALA A 38 -6.90 -7.11 5.65
C ALA A 38 -8.29 -6.55 5.28
N LYS A 39 -8.37 -5.69 4.26
CA LYS A 39 -9.63 -5.18 3.73
C LYS A 39 -10.46 -6.29 3.10
N THR A 40 -9.84 -7.12 2.26
CA THR A 40 -10.49 -8.28 1.62
C THR A 40 -11.02 -9.26 2.67
N GLU A 41 -10.25 -9.52 3.73
CA GLU A 41 -10.64 -10.44 4.80
C GLU A 41 -11.80 -9.89 5.63
N ARG A 42 -11.80 -8.58 5.94
CA ARG A 42 -12.94 -7.90 6.58
C ARG A 42 -14.20 -7.94 5.72
N GLN A 43 -14.08 -7.67 4.42
CA GLN A 43 -15.20 -7.78 3.49
C GLN A 43 -15.73 -9.22 3.41
N ARG A 44 -14.84 -10.21 3.35
CA ARG A 44 -15.21 -11.63 3.34
C ARG A 44 -15.90 -12.05 4.64
N LEU A 45 -15.45 -11.56 5.78
CA LEU A 45 -16.10 -11.79 7.08
C LEU A 45 -17.49 -11.16 7.12
N ALA A 46 -17.62 -9.90 6.70
CA ALA A 46 -18.92 -9.22 6.61
C ALA A 46 -19.91 -9.99 5.73
N LEU A 47 -19.49 -10.43 4.54
CA LEU A 47 -20.30 -11.22 3.61
C LEU A 47 -20.61 -12.64 4.08
N ARG A 48 -19.88 -13.16 5.07
CA ARG A 48 -20.11 -14.46 5.69
C ARG A 48 -21.05 -14.35 6.89
N SER A 49 -21.01 -13.23 7.62
CA SER A 49 -21.92 -12.96 8.73
C SER A 49 -23.33 -12.57 8.30
N THR A 50 -23.54 -12.22 7.03
CA THR A 50 -24.82 -11.72 6.53
C THR A 50 -25.59 -12.79 5.77
N VAL A 51 -26.88 -12.93 6.10
CA VAL A 51 -27.86 -13.84 5.49
C VAL A 51 -27.95 -13.57 3.98
N PRO A 52 -28.20 -14.59 3.11
CA PRO A 52 -28.15 -14.45 1.65
C PRO A 52 -28.93 -13.26 1.05
N ALA A 53 -29.98 -12.79 1.71
CA ALA A 53 -30.84 -11.70 1.24
C ALA A 53 -30.19 -10.31 1.33
N GLU A 54 -29.30 -10.06 2.31
CA GLU A 54 -28.68 -8.73 2.53
C GLU A 54 -27.34 -8.56 1.79
N ARG A 55 -26.82 -9.66 1.23
CA ARG A 55 -25.55 -9.70 0.50
C ARG A 55 -25.41 -8.69 -0.66
N PRO A 56 -26.43 -8.47 -1.52
CA PRO A 56 -26.30 -7.50 -2.62
C PRO A 56 -26.17 -6.06 -2.12
N ASP A 57 -26.86 -5.69 -1.03
CA ASP A 57 -26.81 -4.34 -0.48
C ASP A 57 -25.45 -4.04 0.16
N ILE A 58 -24.84 -5.04 0.81
CA ILE A 58 -23.49 -4.92 1.37
C ILE A 58 -22.43 -4.78 0.27
N LEU A 59 -22.57 -5.54 -0.82
CA LEU A 59 -21.68 -5.41 -1.98
C LEU A 59 -21.82 -4.04 -2.67
N ARG A 60 -23.04 -3.49 -2.72
CA ARG A 60 -23.30 -2.16 -3.27
C ARG A 60 -22.68 -1.06 -2.39
N ALA A 61 -22.89 -1.11 -1.08
CA ALA A 61 -22.28 -0.17 -0.13
C ALA A 61 -20.75 -0.22 -0.13
N LEU A 62 -20.15 -1.41 -0.26
CA LEU A 62 -18.69 -1.56 -0.37
C LEU A 62 -18.13 -0.96 -1.67
N ARG A 63 -18.86 -1.11 -2.78
CA ARG A 63 -18.47 -0.51 -4.07
C ARG A 63 -18.52 1.01 -4.01
N ASP A 64 -19.52 1.58 -3.35
CA ASP A 64 -19.65 3.03 -3.21
C ASP A 64 -18.54 3.62 -2.33
N LEU A 65 -18.10 2.88 -1.30
CA LEU A 65 -16.96 3.25 -0.46
C LEU A 65 -15.60 3.14 -1.16
N ASP A 66 -15.48 2.27 -2.17
CA ASP A 66 -14.26 2.09 -2.97
C ASP A 66 -14.20 2.99 -4.21
N SER A 67 -15.28 3.67 -4.52
CA SER A 67 -15.29 4.65 -5.60
C SER A 67 -14.58 5.91 -5.10
N PRO A 68 -13.53 6.40 -5.80
CA PRO A 68 -12.97 7.71 -5.48
C PRO A 68 -14.09 8.74 -5.54
N PRO A 69 -14.08 9.77 -4.66
CA PRO A 69 -15.11 10.81 -4.69
C PRO A 69 -15.14 11.34 -6.12
N ASP A 70 -16.31 11.25 -6.73
CA ASP A 70 -16.56 11.77 -8.06
C ASP A 70 -16.18 13.25 -8.01
N ARG A 71 -15.01 13.58 -8.58
CA ARG A 71 -14.61 14.96 -8.84
C ARG A 71 -15.35 15.40 -10.10
N GLY A 72 -16.67 15.35 -10.00
CA GLY A 72 -17.58 15.99 -10.93
C GLY A 72 -17.81 17.40 -10.44
N GLU A 73 -17.41 18.34 -11.31
CA GLU A 73 -17.95 19.70 -11.44
C GLU A 73 -17.38 20.74 -10.46
N GLU A 74 -16.39 21.52 -10.94
CA GLU A 74 -16.61 22.87 -11.52
C GLU A 74 -15.52 23.18 -12.57
#